data_AF-A0AAF5CYH1-F1
#
_entry.id   AF-A0AAF5CYH1-F1
#
_cell.length_a   1.000
_cell.length_b   1.000
_cell.length_c   1.000
_cell.angle_alpha   90.00
_cell.angle_beta   90.00
_cell.angle_gamma   90.00
#
_symmetry.space_group_name_H-M   'P 1'
#
loop_
_entity.id
_entity.type
_entity.pdbx_description
1 polymer ?
#
loop_
_entity_poly.entity_id
_entity_poly.type
_entity_poly.pdbx_seq_one_letter_code
_entity_poly.pdbx_strand_id
1 'polypeptide(L)'
;YLKFIYVQKLSTDNRYEISEMLNKKIKFIKIWMKKMLAKIDDELCEKEKKNYRETFTPEHKLNRYGTKFHLIIGVTGSVATIKLKELIDELYLKCSEDRLAIKIVTTKGALHFFDPSMISEIVYEDRDEWGMWKGRGDPVLHIELRKWADALLIAPLDANTMAKMANGICDNLLTSLVRAWDNNKPLFFAPAMNTCMWESMLTVQHLKVLKDLMRWKEIPPIQKELICGDKGYGAMASVQMIASIIAVDVKNRFAVYSVSSENAMIDDVYINLNYVAINLRSNLSCSL
;
A
#
# COMPACT_ATOMS: atom_id res chain seq x y z
N TYR A 1 5.11 46.44 2.10
CA TYR A 1 4.10 47.40 2.60
C TYR A 1 4.70 48.38 3.63
N LEU A 2 5.20 47.93 4.80
CA LEU A 2 5.78 48.81 5.83
C LEU A 2 6.92 49.74 5.35
N LYS A 3 7.79 49.27 4.45
CA LYS A 3 8.85 50.10 3.83
C LYS A 3 8.30 51.35 3.14
N PHE A 4 7.17 51.22 2.44
CA PHE A 4 6.59 52.33 1.69
C PHE A 4 6.03 53.41 2.64
N ILE A 5 5.36 52.97 3.71
CA ILE A 5 4.77 53.87 4.72
C ILE A 5 5.87 54.62 5.50
N TYR A 6 6.94 53.93 5.90
CA TYR A 6 7.99 54.54 6.71
C TYR A 6 8.79 55.61 5.95
N VAL A 7 9.15 55.33 4.68
CA VAL A 7 9.93 56.27 3.86
C VAL A 7 9.15 57.52 3.50
N GLN A 8 7.82 57.43 3.32
CA GLN A 8 7.00 58.61 3.01
C GLN A 8 6.84 59.59 4.18
N LYS A 9 6.99 59.15 5.43
CA LYS A 9 6.83 60.00 6.63
C LYS A 9 8.07 60.81 7.02
N LEU A 10 9.19 60.68 6.30
CA LEU A 10 10.47 61.31 6.68
C LEU A 10 10.84 62.49 5.78
N SER A 11 11.50 63.50 6.36
CA SER A 11 12.00 64.67 5.65
C SER A 11 12.96 64.26 4.52
N THR A 12 12.99 65.07 3.47
CA THR A 12 13.65 64.77 2.18
C THR A 12 15.11 64.36 2.33
N ASP A 13 15.83 64.98 3.27
CA ASP A 13 17.29 64.88 3.34
C ASP A 13 17.79 63.51 3.84
N ASN A 14 16.99 62.77 4.62
CA ASN A 14 17.39 61.46 5.16
C ASN A 14 16.79 60.27 4.40
N ARG A 15 16.01 60.48 3.33
CA ARG A 15 15.29 59.39 2.64
C ARG A 15 16.24 58.36 2.02
N TYR A 16 17.34 58.82 1.44
CA TYR A 16 18.30 57.95 0.76
C TYR A 16 19.03 57.04 1.75
N GLU A 17 19.62 57.61 2.80
CA GLU A 17 20.36 56.87 3.83
C GLU A 17 19.46 55.85 4.55
N ILE A 18 18.23 56.24 4.90
CA ILE A 18 17.27 55.34 5.56
C ILE A 18 16.82 54.22 4.62
N SER A 19 16.61 54.51 3.33
CA SER A 19 16.28 53.49 2.32
C SER A 19 17.42 52.47 2.16
N GLU A 20 18.68 52.94 2.11
CA GLU A 20 19.85 52.07 2.02
C GLU A 20 20.00 51.18 3.27
N MET A 21 19.85 51.76 4.47
CA MET A 21 19.86 51.02 5.73
C MET A 21 18.77 49.95 5.78
N LEU A 22 17.54 50.29 5.36
CA LEU A 22 16.44 49.32 5.28
C LEU A 22 16.73 48.21 4.27
N ASN A 23 17.32 48.51 3.11
CA ASN A 23 17.72 47.51 2.12
C ASN A 23 18.77 46.55 2.68
N LYS A 24 19.77 47.05 3.42
CA LYS A 24 20.77 46.21 4.11
C LYS A 24 20.10 45.27 5.13
N LYS A 25 19.17 45.78 5.95
CA LYS A 25 18.39 44.96 6.90
C LYS A 25 17.54 43.90 6.20
N ILE A 26 16.81 44.27 5.13
CA ILE A 26 16.00 43.32 4.34
C ILE A 26 16.88 42.23 3.73
N LYS A 27 18.05 42.59 3.17
CA LYS A 27 19.00 41.61 2.63
C LYS A 27 19.49 40.64 3.70
N PHE A 28 19.80 41.13 4.90
CA PHE A 28 20.20 40.29 6.03
C PHE A 28 19.09 39.33 6.46
N ILE A 29 17.84 39.82 6.59
CA ILE A 29 16.68 38.98 6.92
C ILE A 29 16.46 37.90 5.86
N LYS A 30 16.57 38.23 4.57
CA LYS A 30 16.45 37.24 3.48
C LYS A 30 17.52 36.15 3.56
N ILE A 31 18.78 36.53 3.83
CA ILE A 31 19.88 35.57 3.99
C ILE A 31 19.64 34.69 5.23
N TRP A 32 19.21 35.29 6.34
CA TRP A 32 18.90 34.57 7.57
C TRP A 32 17.74 33.59 7.39
N MET A 33 16.65 34.00 6.74
CA MET A 33 15.53 33.12 6.39
C MET A 33 15.97 31.96 5.48
N LYS A 34 16.82 32.23 4.48
CA LYS A 34 17.32 31.17 3.59
C LYS A 34 18.17 30.16 4.34
N LYS A 35 18.99 30.59 5.31
CA LYS A 35 19.78 29.70 6.19
C LYS A 35 18.89 28.92 7.16
N MET A 36 17.83 29.54 7.70
CA MET A 36 16.88 28.84 8.57
C MET A 36 16.09 27.77 7.80
N LEU A 37 15.62 28.08 6.59
CA LEU A 37 14.92 27.12 5.74
C LEU A 37 15.84 25.93 5.39
N ALA A 38 17.08 26.18 4.99
CA ALA A 38 18.04 25.12 4.71
C ALA A 38 18.31 24.22 5.94
N LYS A 39 18.41 24.81 7.14
CA LYS A 39 18.56 24.02 8.38
C LYS A 39 17.33 23.17 8.69
N ILE A 40 16.13 23.70 8.47
CA ILE A 40 14.88 22.94 8.66
C ILE A 40 14.82 21.79 7.65
N ASP A 41 15.20 22.03 6.39
CA ASP A 41 15.26 21.01 5.35
C ASP A 41 16.29 19.91 5.70
N ASP A 42 17.47 20.29 6.20
CA ASP A 42 18.51 19.35 6.65
C ASP A 42 18.05 18.54 7.89
N GLU A 43 17.43 19.17 8.89
CA GLU A 43 16.90 18.48 10.09
C GLU A 43 15.75 17.54 9.75
N LEU A 44 14.88 17.92 8.80
CA LEU A 44 13.81 17.06 8.30
C LEU A 44 14.40 15.85 7.57
N CYS A 45 15.40 16.08 6.71
CA CYS A 45 16.12 15.04 5.98
C CYS A 45 16.91 14.10 6.91
N GLU A 46 17.50 14.61 8.00
CA GLU A 46 18.15 13.77 9.03
C GLU A 46 17.16 12.95 9.86
N LYS A 47 15.99 13.52 10.21
CA LYS A 47 14.92 12.76 10.88
C LYS A 47 14.37 11.66 9.97
N GLU A 48 14.23 11.92 8.68
CA GLU A 48 13.80 10.94 7.67
C GLU A 48 14.82 9.82 7.45
N LYS A 49 16.13 10.11 7.55
CA LYS A 49 17.19 9.12 7.32
C LYS A 49 17.32 8.05 8.41
N LYS A 50 16.69 8.21 9.58
CA LYS A 50 17.15 7.52 10.78
C LYS A 50 16.96 6.00 10.85
N ASN A 51 16.37 5.32 9.87
CA ASN A 51 16.38 3.84 9.76
C ASN A 51 15.95 3.30 8.37
N TYR A 52 16.08 4.12 7.33
CA TYR A 52 15.48 3.77 6.05
C TYR A 52 16.48 3.00 5.17
N ARG A 53 16.09 1.80 4.73
CA ARG A 53 16.85 1.01 3.73
C ARG A 53 17.18 1.88 2.51
N GLU A 54 18.38 1.76 1.93
CA GLU A 54 18.73 2.43 0.67
C GLU A 54 17.79 2.04 -0.47
N THR A 55 17.47 2.99 -1.35
CA THR A 55 16.59 2.77 -2.51
C THR A 55 17.19 1.77 -3.50
N PHE A 56 16.38 0.87 -4.06
CA PHE A 56 16.89 -0.11 -5.04
C PHE A 56 17.39 0.55 -6.33
N THR A 57 18.44 -0.03 -6.91
CA THR A 57 19.05 0.39 -8.17
C THR A 57 18.69 -0.59 -9.31
N PRO A 58 19.01 -0.29 -10.59
CA PRO A 58 18.70 -1.20 -11.72
C PRO A 58 19.26 -2.63 -11.59
N GLU A 59 20.29 -2.83 -10.75
CA GLU A 59 20.90 -4.12 -10.46
C GLU A 59 20.02 -5.01 -9.55
N HIS A 60 19.04 -4.43 -8.85
CA HIS A 60 18.13 -5.18 -7.98
C HIS A 60 17.30 -6.19 -8.80
N LYS A 61 17.30 -7.46 -8.36
CA LYS A 61 16.56 -8.55 -9.00
C LYS A 61 15.58 -9.22 -8.05
N LEU A 62 14.42 -9.60 -8.58
CA LEU A 62 13.41 -10.36 -7.85
C LEU A 62 13.54 -11.84 -8.21
N ASN A 63 14.23 -12.59 -7.35
CA ASN A 63 14.42 -14.04 -7.55
C ASN A 63 13.16 -14.82 -7.19
N ARG A 64 12.81 -15.79 -8.04
CA ARG A 64 11.73 -16.76 -7.80
C ARG A 64 12.30 -18.11 -7.38
N TYR A 65 11.64 -18.77 -6.44
CA TYR A 65 11.98 -20.11 -5.97
C TYR A 65 10.87 -21.09 -6.36
N GLY A 66 11.16 -22.09 -7.20
CA GLY A 66 10.15 -23.01 -7.73
C GLY A 66 9.35 -23.79 -6.67
N THR A 67 9.88 -23.91 -5.45
CA THR A 67 9.24 -24.57 -4.29
C THR A 67 8.31 -23.65 -3.50
N LYS A 68 8.28 -22.35 -3.80
CA LYS A 68 7.50 -21.35 -3.06
C LYS A 68 6.40 -20.73 -3.92
N PHE A 69 5.29 -20.43 -3.27
CA PHE A 69 4.26 -19.52 -3.76
C PHE A 69 4.71 -18.09 -3.49
N HIS A 70 4.65 -17.22 -4.49
CA HIS A 70 5.12 -15.83 -4.38
C HIS A 70 3.92 -14.90 -4.21
N LEU A 71 3.72 -14.40 -3.00
CA LEU A 71 2.62 -13.50 -2.67
C LEU A 71 3.13 -12.06 -2.57
N ILE A 72 2.49 -11.16 -3.29
CA ILE A 72 2.60 -9.72 -2.99
C ILE A 72 1.46 -9.32 -2.06
N ILE A 73 1.78 -8.60 -0.99
CA ILE A 73 0.81 -7.93 -0.14
C ILE A 73 0.91 -6.42 -0.38
N GLY A 74 -0.11 -5.86 -1.03
CA GLY A 74 -0.37 -4.44 -1.17
C GLY A 74 -0.98 -3.86 0.11
N VAL A 75 -0.44 -2.73 0.59
CA VAL A 75 -0.86 -2.10 1.83
C VAL A 75 -1.17 -0.63 1.59
N THR A 76 -2.36 -0.19 2.02
CA THR A 76 -2.88 1.17 1.76
C THR A 76 -3.12 1.98 3.03
N GLY A 77 -3.54 3.24 2.89
CA GLY A 77 -3.67 4.20 3.99
C GLY A 77 -4.89 3.95 4.89
N SER A 78 -4.85 2.87 5.66
CA SER A 78 -5.88 2.53 6.66
C SER A 78 -5.23 2.20 7.99
N VAL A 79 -5.91 2.51 9.11
CA VAL A 79 -5.40 2.14 10.44
C VAL A 79 -5.27 0.62 10.60
N ALA A 80 -6.01 -0.17 9.80
CA ALA A 80 -5.87 -1.62 9.77
C ALA A 80 -4.45 -2.10 9.38
N THR A 81 -3.62 -1.23 8.78
CA THR A 81 -2.22 -1.50 8.42
C THR A 81 -1.36 -1.84 9.64
N ILE A 82 -1.73 -1.42 10.86
CA ILE A 82 -1.04 -1.83 12.09
C ILE A 82 -1.02 -3.37 12.27
N LYS A 83 -1.95 -4.09 11.61
CA LYS A 83 -2.07 -5.54 11.64
C LYS A 83 -1.26 -6.25 10.56
N LEU A 84 -0.48 -5.52 9.75
CA LEU A 84 0.33 -6.12 8.68
C LEU A 84 1.27 -7.20 9.22
N LYS A 85 1.97 -6.93 10.34
CA LYS A 85 2.85 -7.91 10.96
C LYS A 85 2.09 -9.15 11.42
N GLU A 86 0.95 -8.96 12.10
CA GLU A 86 0.07 -10.06 12.53
C GLU A 86 -0.38 -10.91 11.32
N LEU A 87 -0.70 -10.28 10.19
CA LEU A 87 -1.09 -10.95 8.96
C LEU A 87 0.04 -11.78 8.35
N ILE A 88 1.25 -11.25 8.31
CA ILE A 88 2.43 -11.97 7.81
C ILE A 88 2.72 -13.18 8.70
N ASP A 89 2.74 -12.99 10.02
CA ASP A 89 2.98 -14.07 11.00
C ASP A 89 1.92 -15.20 10.85
N GLU A 90 0.64 -14.84 10.71
CA GLU A 90 -0.45 -15.82 10.52
C GLU A 90 -0.35 -16.55 9.17
N LEU A 91 0.08 -15.87 8.10
CA LEU A 91 0.29 -16.49 6.78
C LEU A 91 1.41 -17.53 6.82
N TYR A 92 2.53 -17.22 7.48
CA TYR A 92 3.62 -18.18 7.66
C TYR A 92 3.22 -19.33 8.58
N LEU A 93 2.44 -19.09 9.62
CA LEU A 93 1.90 -20.15 10.47
C LEU A 93 1.04 -21.14 9.67
N LYS A 94 0.25 -20.68 8.69
CA LYS A 94 -0.62 -21.54 7.87
C LYS A 94 0.08 -22.21 6.69
N CYS A 95 1.06 -21.56 6.09
CA CYS A 95 1.66 -22.01 4.82
C CYS A 95 3.08 -22.57 4.98
N SER A 96 3.76 -22.30 6.10
CA SER A 96 5.21 -22.39 6.27
C SER A 96 6.00 -21.42 5.39
N GLU A 97 7.07 -20.84 5.96
CA GLU A 97 8.05 -20.01 5.25
C GLU A 97 8.73 -20.76 4.09
N ASP A 98 8.78 -22.10 4.15
CA ASP A 98 9.38 -22.93 3.10
C ASP A 98 8.53 -23.02 1.83
N ARG A 99 7.23 -22.70 1.91
CA ARG A 99 6.29 -22.75 0.77
C ARG A 99 5.74 -21.39 0.39
N LEU A 100 5.97 -20.35 1.18
CA LEU A 100 5.45 -19.01 0.93
C LEU A 100 6.58 -17.99 0.96
N ALA A 101 6.67 -17.17 -0.09
CA ALA A 101 7.53 -16.00 -0.13
C ALA A 101 6.65 -14.75 -0.21
N ILE A 102 6.84 -13.82 0.72
CA ILE A 102 6.05 -12.58 0.80
C ILE A 102 6.91 -11.38 0.41
N LYS A 103 6.35 -10.47 -0.40
CA LYS A 103 6.88 -9.13 -0.65
C LYS A 103 5.79 -8.10 -0.38
N ILE A 104 6.16 -6.98 0.21
CA ILE A 104 5.20 -5.92 0.56
C ILE A 104 5.31 -4.79 -0.45
N VAL A 105 4.19 -4.27 -0.91
CA VAL A 105 4.13 -3.05 -1.73
C VAL A 105 3.24 -2.05 -1.01
N THR A 106 3.78 -0.89 -0.68
CA THR A 106 3.10 0.09 0.18
C THR A 106 2.80 1.39 -0.56
N THR A 107 1.68 2.01 -0.23
CA THR A 107 1.41 3.40 -0.59
C THR A 107 2.04 4.33 0.43
N LYS A 108 2.27 5.60 0.07
CA LYS A 108 2.71 6.63 1.05
C LYS A 108 1.76 6.72 2.25
N GLY A 109 0.45 6.55 2.03
CA GLY A 109 -0.57 6.58 3.09
C GLY A 109 -0.39 5.47 4.12
N ALA A 110 0.03 4.27 3.70
CA ALA A 110 0.24 3.13 4.59
C ALA A 110 1.42 3.33 5.55
N LEU A 111 2.48 4.01 5.10
CA LEU A 111 3.68 4.28 5.90
C LEU A 111 3.43 5.15 7.14
N HIS A 112 2.26 5.79 7.25
CA HIS A 112 1.86 6.48 8.48
C HIS A 112 1.41 5.54 9.60
N PHE A 113 1.15 4.27 9.30
CA PHE A 113 0.55 3.31 10.24
C PHE A 113 1.48 2.15 10.60
N PHE A 114 2.62 1.98 9.93
CA PHE A 114 3.63 1.01 10.30
C PHE A 114 5.02 1.50 9.87
N ASP A 115 6.04 1.03 10.58
CA ASP A 115 7.44 1.21 10.18
C ASP A 115 7.90 -0.05 9.41
N PRO A 116 8.38 0.09 8.16
CA PRO A 116 8.99 -1.01 7.41
C PRO A 116 10.06 -1.81 8.17
N SER A 117 10.74 -1.21 9.16
CA SER A 117 11.74 -1.89 9.99
C SER A 117 11.16 -2.94 10.95
N MET A 118 9.85 -2.93 11.18
CA MET A 118 9.15 -3.84 12.11
C MET A 118 8.84 -5.22 11.50
N ILE A 119 9.11 -5.40 10.21
CA ILE A 119 8.89 -6.63 9.47
C ILE A 119 10.16 -7.05 8.74
N SER A 120 10.33 -8.36 8.54
CA SER A 120 11.50 -8.93 7.87
C SER A 120 11.41 -8.87 6.35
N GLU A 121 10.19 -8.76 5.82
CA GLU A 121 9.91 -8.79 4.39
C GLU A 121 10.37 -7.50 3.72
N ILE A 122 10.81 -7.62 2.47
CA ILE A 122 11.16 -6.44 1.68
C ILE A 122 9.89 -5.65 1.38
N VAL A 123 9.92 -4.38 1.80
CA VAL A 123 8.92 -3.36 1.47
C VAL A 123 9.38 -2.55 0.27
N TYR A 124 8.58 -2.57 -0.79
CA TYR A 124 8.77 -1.79 -2.01
C TYR A 124 7.88 -0.55 -2.00
N GLU A 125 8.47 0.57 -2.40
CA GLU A 125 7.90 1.90 -2.30
C GLU A 125 8.05 2.67 -3.62
N ASP A 126 7.35 3.80 -3.78
CA ASP A 126 7.45 4.63 -4.99
C ASP A 126 8.90 5.01 -5.34
N ARG A 127 9.73 5.26 -4.32
CA ARG A 127 11.15 5.57 -4.52
C ARG A 127 11.90 4.43 -5.20
N ASP A 128 11.53 3.17 -4.97
CA ASP A 128 12.19 2.02 -5.57
C ASP A 128 11.83 1.85 -7.04
N GLU A 129 10.60 2.19 -7.42
CA GLU A 129 10.16 2.23 -8.82
C GLU A 129 11.06 3.17 -9.62
N TRP A 130 11.26 4.38 -9.11
CA TRP A 130 12.11 5.41 -9.74
C TRP A 130 13.61 5.22 -9.45
N GLY A 131 13.94 4.41 -8.45
CA GLY A 131 15.30 4.00 -8.11
C GLY A 131 15.86 3.03 -9.15
N MET A 132 15.06 2.03 -9.53
CA MET A 132 15.42 0.99 -10.48
C MET A 132 15.39 1.43 -11.94
N TRP A 133 14.74 2.55 -12.25
CA TRP A 133 14.64 3.08 -13.61
C TRP A 133 15.53 4.31 -13.79
N LYS A 134 16.60 4.20 -14.58
CA LYS A 134 17.49 5.31 -14.99
C LYS A 134 17.46 5.57 -16.48
N GLY A 135 17.09 4.59 -17.30
CA GLY A 135 16.96 4.73 -18.74
C GLY A 135 16.35 3.51 -19.43
N ARG A 136 16.28 3.60 -20.76
CA ARG A 136 15.73 2.51 -21.58
C ARG A 136 16.58 1.26 -21.43
N GLY A 137 15.93 0.15 -21.07
CA GLY A 137 16.57 -1.15 -20.87
C GLY A 137 16.63 -1.57 -19.40
N ASP A 138 16.44 -0.62 -18.48
CA ASP A 138 16.37 -0.90 -17.05
C ASP A 138 15.07 -1.65 -16.68
N PRO A 139 15.09 -2.42 -15.58
CA PRO A 139 13.89 -3.06 -15.09
C PRO A 139 12.86 -2.03 -14.60
N VAL A 140 11.60 -2.26 -14.95
CA VAL A 140 10.46 -1.49 -14.43
C VAL A 140 9.88 -2.28 -13.25
N LEU A 141 9.98 -1.74 -12.03
CA LEU A 141 9.75 -2.50 -10.80
C LEU A 141 8.33 -3.10 -10.73
N HIS A 142 7.27 -2.33 -10.99
CA HIS A 142 5.90 -2.88 -10.99
C HIS A 142 5.71 -4.01 -12.01
N ILE A 143 6.44 -4.00 -13.13
CA ILE A 143 6.43 -5.08 -14.12
C ILE A 143 7.15 -6.31 -13.58
N GLU A 144 8.30 -6.13 -12.94
CA GLU A 144 9.08 -7.21 -12.33
C GLU A 144 8.34 -7.85 -11.13
N LEU A 145 7.67 -7.05 -10.30
CA LEU A 145 6.79 -7.53 -9.23
C LEU A 145 5.66 -8.42 -9.77
N ARG A 146 4.99 -7.97 -10.84
CA ARG A 146 3.94 -8.74 -11.52
C ARG A 146 4.47 -10.04 -12.15
N LYS A 147 5.70 -10.07 -12.65
CA LYS A 147 6.35 -11.32 -13.10
C LYS A 147 6.71 -12.23 -11.94
N TRP A 148 7.20 -11.67 -10.83
CA TRP A 148 7.63 -12.39 -9.64
C TRP A 148 6.47 -13.09 -8.92
N ALA A 149 5.31 -12.43 -8.83
CA ALA A 149 4.18 -12.91 -8.04
C ALA A 149 3.39 -14.05 -8.71
N ASP A 150 2.79 -14.90 -7.89
CA ASP A 150 1.73 -15.85 -8.23
C ASP A 150 0.35 -15.28 -7.91
N ALA A 151 0.24 -14.47 -6.84
CA ALA A 151 -0.98 -13.76 -6.46
C ALA A 151 -0.69 -12.38 -5.87
N LEU A 152 -1.70 -11.52 -5.89
CA LEU A 152 -1.70 -10.22 -5.22
C LEU A 152 -2.81 -10.18 -4.18
N LEU A 153 -2.47 -9.89 -2.93
CA LEU A 153 -3.42 -9.54 -1.87
C LEU A 153 -3.29 -8.05 -1.60
N ILE A 154 -4.39 -7.29 -1.54
CA ILE A 154 -4.38 -5.91 -1.04
C ILE A 154 -5.12 -5.88 0.29
N ALA A 155 -4.39 -5.80 1.40
CA ALA A 155 -4.95 -5.86 2.74
C ALA A 155 -4.12 -5.03 3.72
N PRO A 156 -4.65 -3.90 4.23
CA PRO A 156 -5.94 -3.31 3.90
C PRO A 156 -6.00 -2.60 2.52
N LEU A 157 -7.21 -2.51 1.96
CA LEU A 157 -7.57 -1.61 0.85
C LEU A 157 -8.43 -0.44 1.35
N ASP A 158 -7.88 0.77 1.36
CA ASP A 158 -8.58 2.00 1.70
C ASP A 158 -9.51 2.49 0.58
N ALA A 159 -10.41 3.41 0.91
CA ALA A 159 -11.40 3.93 -0.04
C ALA A 159 -10.74 4.67 -1.22
N ASN A 160 -9.63 5.37 -0.97
CA ASN A 160 -8.92 6.16 -1.99
C ASN A 160 -8.27 5.26 -3.05
N THR A 161 -7.52 4.24 -2.63
CA THR A 161 -6.87 3.30 -3.55
C THR A 161 -7.91 2.46 -4.26
N MET A 162 -9.00 2.07 -3.59
CA MET A 162 -10.13 1.38 -4.23
C MET A 162 -10.74 2.24 -5.35
N ALA A 163 -10.95 3.53 -5.12
CA ALA A 163 -11.44 4.46 -6.13
C ALA A 163 -10.47 4.59 -7.30
N LYS A 164 -9.16 4.69 -7.04
CA LYS A 164 -8.13 4.74 -8.09
C LYS A 164 -8.13 3.47 -8.93
N MET A 165 -8.19 2.30 -8.29
CA MET A 165 -8.25 1.00 -8.97
C MET A 165 -9.49 0.90 -9.87
N ALA A 166 -10.66 1.27 -9.36
CA ALA A 166 -11.92 1.23 -10.11
C ALA A 166 -11.91 2.17 -11.33
N ASN A 167 -11.22 3.32 -11.23
CA ASN A 167 -11.14 4.31 -12.29
C ASN A 167 -9.87 4.18 -13.16
N GLY A 168 -9.02 3.17 -12.92
CA GLY A 168 -7.79 2.94 -13.68
C GLY A 168 -6.68 3.96 -13.46
N ILE A 169 -6.72 4.71 -12.35
CA ILE A 169 -5.66 5.65 -11.95
C ILE A 169 -4.47 4.86 -11.38
N CYS A 170 -3.29 5.11 -11.92
CA CYS A 170 -2.04 4.43 -11.55
C CYS A 170 -0.90 5.42 -11.26
N ASP A 171 -1.02 6.18 -10.17
CA ASP A 171 -0.13 7.29 -9.83
C ASP A 171 0.93 6.94 -8.76
N ASN A 172 1.02 5.67 -8.37
CA ASN A 172 2.01 5.14 -7.44
C ASN A 172 2.36 3.69 -7.78
N LEU A 173 3.35 3.12 -7.09
CA LEU A 173 3.85 1.76 -7.33
C LEU A 173 2.73 0.71 -7.25
N LEU A 174 1.93 0.72 -6.18
CA LEU A 174 0.86 -0.26 -5.97
C LEU A 174 -0.21 -0.18 -7.07
N THR A 175 -0.68 1.02 -7.38
CA THR A 175 -1.72 1.22 -8.40
C THR A 175 -1.21 0.95 -9.82
N SER A 176 0.07 1.20 -10.12
CA SER A 176 0.71 0.78 -11.37
C SER A 176 0.83 -0.74 -11.48
N LEU A 177 1.19 -1.42 -10.38
CA LEU A 177 1.21 -2.88 -10.30
C LEU A 177 -0.18 -3.47 -10.58
N VAL A 178 -1.23 -2.91 -9.95
CA VAL A 178 -2.62 -3.34 -10.17
C VAL A 178 -3.05 -3.10 -11.62
N ARG A 179 -2.72 -1.95 -12.20
CA ARG A 179 -3.10 -1.60 -13.58
C ARG A 179 -2.46 -2.53 -14.61
N ALA A 180 -1.24 -2.98 -14.35
CA ALA A 180 -0.48 -3.90 -15.21
C ALA A 180 -0.63 -5.38 -14.81
N TRP A 181 -1.55 -5.69 -13.88
CA TRP A 181 -1.71 -7.04 -13.34
C TRP A 181 -2.13 -8.06 -14.39
N ASP A 182 -1.63 -9.28 -14.27
CA ASP A 182 -2.00 -10.39 -15.15
C ASP A 182 -3.32 -11.00 -14.67
N ASN A 183 -4.38 -10.90 -15.49
CA ASN A 183 -5.72 -11.40 -15.14
C ASN A 183 -5.78 -12.93 -14.95
N ASN A 184 -4.74 -13.68 -15.35
CA ASN A 184 -4.65 -15.11 -15.06
C ASN A 184 -4.16 -15.40 -13.63
N LYS A 185 -3.69 -14.38 -12.90
CA LYS A 185 -3.20 -14.49 -11.53
C LYS A 185 -4.25 -13.94 -10.55
N PRO A 186 -4.59 -14.66 -9.48
CA PRO A 186 -5.62 -14.21 -8.56
C PRO A 186 -5.21 -12.91 -7.85
N LEU A 187 -6.16 -11.98 -7.80
CA LEU A 187 -6.07 -10.76 -7.01
C LEU A 187 -7.15 -10.81 -5.92
N PHE A 188 -6.73 -10.72 -4.68
CA PHE A 188 -7.58 -10.61 -3.50
C PHE A 188 -7.51 -9.21 -2.93
N PHE A 189 -8.60 -8.70 -2.39
CA PHE A 189 -8.60 -7.40 -1.70
C PHE A 189 -9.49 -7.42 -0.46
N ALA A 190 -9.01 -6.84 0.63
CA ALA A 190 -9.71 -6.73 1.91
C ALA A 190 -9.97 -5.24 2.22
N PRO A 191 -11.17 -4.72 1.89
CA PRO A 191 -11.52 -3.32 2.15
C PRO A 191 -11.42 -2.97 3.64
N ALA A 192 -10.92 -1.77 3.95
CA ALA A 192 -10.83 -1.25 5.30
C ALA A 192 -10.99 0.28 5.33
N MET A 193 -12.17 0.75 5.70
CA MET A 193 -12.53 2.17 5.70
C MET A 193 -13.60 2.49 6.77
N ASN A 194 -13.85 3.76 7.02
CA ASN A 194 -14.93 4.18 7.91
C ASN A 194 -16.31 3.74 7.38
N THR A 195 -17.28 3.53 8.28
CA THR A 195 -18.65 3.11 7.95
C THR A 195 -19.30 3.98 6.88
N CYS A 196 -19.26 5.30 7.01
CA CYS A 196 -19.83 6.21 6.01
C CYS A 196 -19.12 6.13 4.65
N MET A 197 -17.83 5.80 4.63
CA MET A 197 -17.11 5.53 3.37
C MET A 197 -17.54 4.20 2.76
N TRP A 198 -17.75 3.17 3.58
CA TRP A 198 -18.22 1.86 3.13
C TRP A 198 -19.64 1.92 2.56
N GLU A 199 -20.54 2.63 3.25
CA GLU A 199 -21.95 2.82 2.86
C GLU A 199 -22.14 3.80 1.70
N SER A 200 -21.07 4.48 1.27
CA SER A 200 -21.13 5.40 0.13
C SER A 200 -21.50 4.67 -1.17
N MET A 201 -22.38 5.28 -1.96
CA MET A 201 -22.73 4.80 -3.31
C MET A 201 -21.51 4.70 -4.23
N LEU A 202 -20.47 5.51 -3.99
CA LEU A 202 -19.20 5.38 -4.72
C LEU A 202 -18.52 4.04 -4.41
N THR A 203 -18.55 3.56 -3.17
CA THR A 203 -18.01 2.25 -2.79
C THR A 203 -18.77 1.12 -3.48
N VAL A 204 -20.10 1.21 -3.55
CA VAL A 204 -20.92 0.25 -4.30
C VAL A 204 -20.51 0.21 -5.78
N GLN A 205 -20.32 1.37 -6.42
CA GLN A 205 -19.87 1.44 -7.82
C GLN A 205 -18.46 0.88 -8.01
N HIS A 206 -17.52 1.22 -7.12
CA HIS A 206 -16.16 0.71 -7.19
C HIS A 206 -16.13 -0.81 -7.01
N LEU A 207 -16.84 -1.37 -6.03
CA LEU A 207 -16.94 -2.82 -5.82
C LEU A 207 -17.48 -3.54 -7.06
N LYS A 208 -18.45 -2.96 -7.76
CA LYS A 208 -18.95 -3.50 -9.02
C LYS A 208 -17.85 -3.61 -10.08
N VAL A 209 -17.00 -2.60 -10.21
CA VAL A 209 -15.86 -2.65 -11.13
C VAL A 209 -14.86 -3.72 -10.70
N LEU A 210 -14.47 -3.74 -9.42
CA LEU A 210 -13.47 -4.67 -8.90
C LEU A 210 -13.94 -6.14 -8.99
N LYS A 211 -15.21 -6.42 -8.68
CA LYS A 211 -15.77 -7.77 -8.62
C LYS A 211 -16.34 -8.23 -9.96
N ASP A 212 -17.20 -7.42 -10.58
CA ASP A 212 -17.97 -7.89 -11.73
C ASP A 212 -17.18 -7.74 -13.03
N LEU A 213 -16.54 -6.57 -13.21
CA LEU A 213 -15.74 -6.30 -14.41
C LEU A 213 -14.37 -6.99 -14.32
N MET A 214 -13.65 -6.76 -13.23
CA MET A 214 -12.28 -7.24 -13.07
C MET A 214 -12.18 -8.67 -12.51
N ARG A 215 -13.26 -9.23 -11.94
CA ARG A 215 -13.30 -10.59 -11.38
C ARG A 215 -12.29 -10.82 -10.24
N TRP A 216 -11.94 -9.75 -9.53
CA TRP A 216 -11.08 -9.85 -8.36
C TRP A 216 -11.87 -10.37 -7.15
N LYS A 217 -11.17 -11.04 -6.23
CA LYS A 217 -11.77 -11.74 -5.09
C LYS A 217 -11.85 -10.81 -3.88
N GLU A 218 -13.05 -10.35 -3.57
CA GLU A 218 -13.32 -9.58 -2.35
C GLU A 218 -13.20 -10.48 -1.10
N ILE A 219 -12.50 -9.98 -0.08
CA ILE A 219 -12.58 -10.47 1.29
C ILE A 219 -13.38 -9.41 2.06
N PRO A 220 -14.68 -9.63 2.30
CA PRO A 220 -15.59 -8.56 2.71
C PRO A 220 -15.24 -8.02 4.11
N PRO A 221 -15.47 -6.72 4.35
CA PRO A 221 -15.28 -6.14 5.68
C PRO A 221 -16.29 -6.72 6.67
N ILE A 222 -15.98 -6.57 7.95
CA ILE A 222 -16.80 -7.01 9.07
C ILE A 222 -17.40 -5.81 9.80
N GLN A 223 -18.49 -6.04 10.52
CA GLN A 223 -19.05 -5.07 11.43
C GLN A 223 -18.24 -5.02 12.74
N LYS A 224 -17.73 -3.84 13.10
CA LYS A 224 -17.02 -3.60 14.37
C LYS A 224 -17.25 -2.16 14.84
N GLU A 225 -16.95 -1.92 16.11
CA GLU A 225 -16.73 -0.58 16.62
C GLU A 225 -15.39 -0.06 16.07
N LEU A 226 -15.45 1.04 15.31
CA LEU A 226 -14.32 1.66 14.66
C LEU A 226 -13.60 2.62 15.62
N ILE A 227 -12.36 3.00 15.29
CA ILE A 227 -11.54 3.91 16.11
C ILE A 227 -12.20 5.30 16.31
N CYS A 228 -13.07 5.71 15.39
CA CYS A 228 -13.86 6.94 15.50
C CYS A 228 -15.11 6.82 16.40
N GLY A 229 -15.43 5.63 16.90
CA GLY A 229 -16.62 5.36 17.72
C GLY A 229 -17.83 4.83 16.94
N ASP A 230 -17.82 4.93 15.60
CA ASP A 230 -18.90 4.41 14.76
C ASP A 230 -19.01 2.88 14.85
N LYS A 231 -20.24 2.35 14.91
CA LYS A 231 -20.53 0.92 14.84
C LYS A 231 -21.19 0.60 13.51
N GLY A 232 -20.48 -0.12 12.64
CA GLY A 232 -20.99 -0.45 11.31
C GLY A 232 -20.02 -1.31 10.53
N TYR A 233 -20.37 -1.60 9.27
CA TYR A 233 -19.49 -2.29 8.34
C TYR A 233 -18.37 -1.37 7.87
N GLY A 234 -17.20 -1.94 7.56
CA GLY A 234 -16.06 -1.20 7.01
C GLY A 234 -14.73 -1.57 7.64
N ALA A 235 -14.74 -2.25 8.80
CA ALA A 235 -13.53 -2.80 9.38
C ALA A 235 -12.99 -3.94 8.51
N MET A 236 -11.67 -3.98 8.31
CA MET A 236 -11.01 -5.08 7.60
C MET A 236 -11.42 -6.44 8.18
N ALA A 237 -11.60 -7.43 7.31
CA ALA A 237 -11.73 -8.83 7.73
C ALA A 237 -10.64 -9.23 8.72
N SER A 238 -10.91 -10.22 9.58
CA SER A 238 -9.92 -10.67 10.54
C SER A 238 -8.68 -11.21 9.81
N VAL A 239 -7.52 -11.03 10.45
CA VAL A 239 -6.25 -11.58 9.97
C VAL A 239 -6.38 -13.07 9.69
N GLN A 240 -7.05 -13.81 10.58
CA GLN A 240 -7.27 -15.25 10.44
C GLN A 240 -8.11 -15.60 9.21
N MET A 241 -9.13 -14.78 8.88
CA MET A 241 -9.95 -14.98 7.69
C MET A 241 -9.14 -14.74 6.41
N ILE A 242 -8.41 -13.62 6.34
CA ILE A 242 -7.56 -13.27 5.20
C ILE A 242 -6.51 -14.36 4.97
N ALA A 243 -5.77 -14.73 6.03
CA ALA A 243 -4.72 -15.73 5.94
C ALA A 243 -5.27 -17.11 5.55
N SER A 244 -6.46 -17.49 6.04
CA SER A 244 -7.10 -18.76 5.66
C SER A 244 -7.44 -18.79 4.17
N ILE A 245 -8.03 -17.72 3.63
CA ILE A 245 -8.39 -17.63 2.20
C ILE A 245 -7.14 -17.74 1.32
N ILE A 246 -6.06 -17.03 1.66
CA ILE A 246 -4.81 -17.10 0.91
C ILE A 246 -4.15 -18.47 1.05
N ALA A 247 -4.18 -19.08 2.24
CA ALA A 247 -3.62 -20.42 2.45
C ALA A 247 -4.30 -21.49 1.58
N VAL A 248 -5.61 -21.36 1.29
CA VAL A 248 -6.28 -22.24 0.32
C VAL A 248 -5.66 -22.11 -1.08
N ASP A 249 -5.42 -20.88 -1.53
CA ASP A 249 -4.84 -20.63 -2.85
C ASP A 249 -3.40 -21.16 -2.96
N VAL A 250 -2.60 -20.97 -1.89
CA VAL A 250 -1.25 -21.54 -1.76
C VAL A 250 -1.29 -23.07 -1.83
N LYS A 251 -2.19 -23.72 -1.08
CA LYS A 251 -2.33 -25.19 -1.09
C LYS A 251 -2.75 -25.70 -2.47
N ASN A 252 -3.73 -25.08 -3.09
CA ASN A 252 -4.21 -25.45 -4.42
C ASN A 252 -3.12 -25.37 -5.49
N ARG A 253 -2.17 -24.43 -5.36
CA ARG A 253 -1.01 -24.34 -6.26
C ARG A 253 -0.13 -25.60 -6.22
N PHE A 254 0.01 -26.21 -5.04
CA PHE A 254 0.88 -27.37 -4.83
C PHE A 254 0.14 -28.72 -4.93
N ALA A 255 -1.18 -28.76 -4.71
CA ALA A 255 -1.99 -29.98 -4.83
C ALA A 255 -1.91 -30.62 -6.24
N VAL A 256 -1.69 -29.80 -7.28
CA VAL A 256 -1.57 -30.27 -8.66
C VAL A 256 -0.26 -31.06 -8.91
N TYR A 257 0.73 -31.00 -8.01
CA TYR A 257 2.06 -31.60 -8.22
C TYR A 257 2.42 -32.79 -7.33
N SER A 258 1.53 -33.27 -6.45
CA SER A 258 1.82 -34.50 -5.69
C SER A 258 1.55 -35.74 -6.54
N VAL A 259 2.61 -36.40 -6.99
CA VAL A 259 2.53 -37.84 -7.35
C VAL A 259 2.05 -38.56 -6.10
N SER A 260 0.93 -39.28 -6.25
CA SER A 260 0.18 -40.02 -5.24
C SER A 260 0.98 -40.49 -4.02
N SER A 261 0.69 -39.89 -2.86
CA SER A 261 0.76 -40.57 -1.57
C SER A 261 -0.66 -40.55 -0.97
N GLU A 262 -1.21 -41.73 -0.71
CA GLU A 262 -2.66 -41.96 -0.48
C GLU A 262 -3.28 -41.21 0.72
N ASN A 263 -2.48 -40.53 1.56
CA ASN A 263 -2.97 -39.88 2.78
C ASN A 263 -3.16 -38.36 2.70
N ALA A 264 -2.78 -37.68 1.60
CA ALA A 264 -2.97 -36.22 1.49
C ALA A 264 -4.43 -35.82 1.18
N MET A 265 -5.23 -36.73 0.60
CA MET A 265 -6.55 -36.40 0.04
C MET A 265 -7.64 -36.05 1.08
N ILE A 266 -7.55 -36.55 2.31
CA ILE A 266 -8.68 -36.46 3.27
C ILE A 266 -8.83 -35.04 3.85
N ASP A 267 -7.72 -34.36 4.15
CA ASP A 267 -7.76 -32.97 4.63
C ASP A 267 -8.12 -31.97 3.50
N ASP A 268 -7.75 -32.28 2.25
CA ASP A 268 -7.91 -31.41 1.08
C ASP A 268 -9.38 -31.23 0.66
N VAL A 269 -10.21 -32.27 0.79
CA VAL A 269 -11.65 -32.20 0.45
C VAL A 269 -12.41 -31.32 1.44
N TYR A 270 -12.03 -31.33 2.72
CA TYR A 270 -12.78 -30.62 3.78
C TYR A 270 -12.61 -29.09 3.68
N ILE A 271 -11.43 -28.61 3.26
CA ILE A 271 -11.16 -27.18 3.09
C ILE A 271 -11.87 -26.64 1.83
N ASN A 272 -11.89 -27.39 0.73
CA ASN A 272 -12.57 -26.97 -0.49
C ASN A 272 -14.09 -26.84 -0.30
N LEU A 273 -14.72 -27.71 0.48
CA LEU A 273 -16.15 -27.59 0.80
C LEU A 273 -16.47 -26.31 1.58
N ASN A 274 -15.62 -25.89 2.51
CA ASN A 274 -15.77 -24.61 3.21
C ASN A 274 -15.58 -23.41 2.28
N TYR A 275 -14.64 -23.47 1.33
CA TYR A 275 -14.42 -22.40 0.34
C TYR A 275 -15.59 -22.23 -0.63
N VAL A 276 -16.14 -23.34 -1.11
CA VAL A 276 -17.36 -23.35 -1.94
C VAL A 276 -18.55 -22.82 -1.14
N ALA A 277 -18.67 -23.18 0.14
CA ALA A 277 -19.74 -22.67 1.01
C ALA A 277 -19.65 -21.16 1.25
N ILE A 278 -18.45 -20.59 1.46
CA ILE A 278 -18.26 -19.15 1.65
C ILE A 278 -18.62 -18.38 0.36
N ASN A 279 -18.18 -18.85 -0.80
CA ASN A 279 -18.49 -18.20 -2.08
C ASN A 279 -19.94 -18.38 -2.53
N LEU A 280 -20.60 -19.48 -2.16
CA LEU A 280 -22.03 -19.64 -2.39
C LEU A 280 -22.84 -18.70 -1.50
N ARG A 281 -22.44 -18.50 -0.23
CA ARG A 281 -23.12 -17.57 0.68
C ARG A 281 -23.01 -16.11 0.23
N SER A 282 -21.87 -15.68 -0.29
CA SER A 282 -21.71 -14.30 -0.80
C SER A 282 -22.49 -14.05 -2.10
N ASN A 283 -22.69 -15.07 -2.95
CA ASN A 283 -23.53 -14.96 -4.15
C ASN A 283 -25.03 -15.02 -3.82
N LEU A 284 -25.44 -15.79 -2.81
CA LEU A 284 -26.83 -15.86 -2.36
C LEU A 284 -27.28 -14.59 -1.62
N SER A 285 -26.39 -13.90 -0.89
CA SER A 285 -26.74 -12.63 -0.23
C SER A 285 -26.85 -11.43 -1.18
N CYS A 286 -26.48 -11.56 -2.45
CA CYS A 286 -26.67 -10.53 -3.48
C CYS A 286 -27.87 -10.78 -4.41
N SER A 287 -28.59 -11.89 -4.25
CA SER A 287 -29.73 -12.25 -5.12
C SER A 287 -31.10 -12.25 -4.41
N LEU A 288 -31.17 -11.76 -3.17
CA LEU A 288 -32.40 -11.48 -2.41
C LEU A 288 -32.45 -9.99 -2.07
#